data_AF-A0A1V5NM68-F1
#
_entry.id   AF-A0A1V5NM68-F1
#
_cell.length_a   1.000
_cell.length_b   1.000
_cell.length_c   1.000
_cell.angle_alpha   90.00
_cell.angle_beta   90.00
_cell.angle_gamma   90.00
#
_symmetry.space_group_name_H-M   'P 1'
#
loop_
_entity.id
_entity.type
_entity.pdbx_description
1 polymer ?
#
loop_
_entity_poly.entity_id
_entity_poly.type
_entity_poly.pdbx_seq_one_letter_code
_entity_poly.pdbx_strand_id
1 'polypeptide(L)' 'MIFADPPYDLNIHESLTHSLVEGNLLASGGMFILEHNSKQDWSKLPGFRSNRTYGNVAFSFFTKLEP' A
#
# COMPACT_ATOMS: atom_id res chain seq x y z
N MET A 1 -1.42 3.51 -12.28
CA MET A 1 -0.96 3.99 -10.95
C MET A 1 -2.19 4.08 -10.06
N ILE A 2 -2.11 3.56 -8.83
CA ILE A 2 -3.19 3.58 -7.85
C ILE A 2 -2.67 4.29 -6.60
N PHE A 3 -3.43 5.25 -6.08
CA PHE A 3 -3.15 5.92 -4.82
C PHE A 3 -4.34 5.72 -3.89
N ALA A 4 -4.09 5.39 -2.62
CA ALA A 4 -5.12 5.26 -1.60
C ALA A 4 -4.74 6.03 -0.34
N ASP A 5 -5.62 6.92 0.07
CA ASP A 5 -5.63 7.60 1.37
C ASP A 5 -7.00 7.37 2.02
N PRO A 6 -7.23 6.17 2.57
CA PRO A 6 -8.50 5.87 3.21
C PRO A 6 -8.58 6.57 4.59
N PRO A 7 -9.73 7.15 4.96
CA PRO A 7 -9.91 7.71 6.30
C PRO A 7 -9.57 6.71 7.40
N TYR A 8 -8.80 7.15 8.41
CA TYR A 8 -8.35 6.30 9.53
C TYR A 8 -9.50 5.61 10.27
N ASP A 9 -10.62 6.33 10.48
CA ASP A 9 -11.77 5.84 11.25
C ASP A 9 -12.50 4.66 10.59
N LEU A 10 -12.26 4.42 9.30
CA LEU A 10 -12.89 3.32 8.57
C LEU A 10 -12.20 1.97 8.78
N ASN A 11 -10.97 1.93 9.31
CA ASN A 11 -10.20 0.70 9.55
C ASN A 11 -10.09 -0.23 8.31
N ILE A 12 -10.18 0.30 7.09
CA ILE A 12 -10.16 -0.49 5.84
C ILE A 12 -8.77 -0.68 5.23
N HIS A 13 -7.72 -0.14 5.84
CA HIS A 13 -6.37 -0.14 5.27
C HIS A 13 -5.88 -1.56 4.95
N GLU A 14 -6.10 -2.50 5.87
CA GLU A 14 -5.65 -3.88 5.73
C GLU A 14 -6.37 -4.59 4.57
N SER A 15 -7.71 -4.62 4.58
CA SER A 15 -8.49 -5.28 3.55
C SER A 15 -8.28 -4.67 2.16
N LEU A 16 -8.15 -3.34 2.07
CA LEU A 16 -7.84 -2.63 0.83
C LEU A 16 -6.47 -3.02 0.27
N THR A 17 -5.44 -3.00 1.12
CA THR A 17 -4.06 -3.29 0.72
C THR A 17 -3.92 -4.73 0.26
N HIS A 18 -4.50 -5.69 0.99
CA HIS A 18 -4.55 -7.10 0.58
C HIS A 18 -5.29 -7.28 -0.74
N SER A 19 -6.48 -6.68 -0.91
CA SER A 19 -7.26 -6.81 -2.15
C SER A 19 -6.50 -6.29 -3.38
N LEU A 20 -5.73 -5.21 -3.25
CA LEU A 20 -4.93 -4.65 -4.33
C LEU A 20 -3.69 -5.49 -4.66
N VAL A 21 -2.98 -5.94 -3.63
CA VAL A 21 -1.75 -6.72 -3.77
C VAL A 21 -2.06 -8.13 -4.29
N GLU A 22 -3.04 -8.81 -3.70
CA GLU A 22 -3.42 -10.19 -4.04
C GLU A 22 -4.30 -10.25 -5.31
N GLY A 23 -5.14 -9.25 -5.53
CA GLY A 23 -6.03 -9.18 -6.70
C GLY A 23 -5.32 -8.88 -8.02
N ASN A 24 -4.00 -8.69 -8.02
CA ASN A 24 -3.18 -8.37 -9.20
C ASN A 24 -3.75 -7.20 -10.03
N LEU A 25 -4.31 -6.19 -9.35
CA LEU A 25 -5.04 -5.07 -9.96
C LEU A 25 -4.10 -4.02 -10.59
N LEU A 26 -2.79 -4.14 -10.38
CA LEU A 26 -1.80 -3.27 -11.00
C LEU A 26 -1.50 -3.70 -12.44
N ALA A 27 -1.53 -2.74 -13.37
CA ALA A 27 -0.99 -2.93 -14.71
C ALA A 27 0.53 -3.24 -14.67
N SER A 28 1.09 -3.78 -15.76
CA SER A 28 2.54 -3.96 -15.86
C SER A 28 3.27 -2.63 -15.69
N GLY A 29 4.37 -2.61 -14.91
CA GLY A 29 5.06 -1.40 -14.48
C GLY A 29 4.25 -0.48 -13.55
N GLY A 30 3.07 -0.91 -13.10
CA GLY A 30 2.19 -0.14 -12.24
C GLY A 30 2.70 -0.07 -10.79
N MET A 31 2.31 1.02 -10.13
CA MET A 31 2.61 1.29 -8.72
C MET A 31 1.34 1.55 -7.94
N PHE A 32 1.27 0.99 -6.74
CA PHE A 32 0.30 1.29 -5.70
C PHE A 32 0.99 2.06 -4.58
N ILE A 33 0.38 3.15 -4.13
CA ILE A 33 0.87 3.99 -3.03
C ILE A 33 -0.24 4.08 -2.00
N LEU A 34 0.08 3.71 -0.76
CA LEU A 34 -0.83 3.75 0.39
C LEU A 34 -0.35 4.82 1.38
N GLU A 35 -1.19 5.80 1.68
CA GLU A 35 -1.03 6.65 2.87
C GLU A 35 -1.62 5.94 4.09
N HIS A 36 -0.90 5.96 5.21
CA HIS A 36 -1.31 5.32 6.46
C HIS A 36 -0.58 5.90 7.67
N ASN A 37 -0.94 5.45 8.87
CA ASN A 37 -0.31 5.90 10.10
C ASN A 37 1.09 5.31 10.20
N SER A 38 2.07 6.09 10.67
CA SER A 38 3.47 5.65 10.73
C SER A 38 3.74 4.46 11.64
N LYS A 39 2.78 4.08 12.50
CA LYS A 39 2.85 2.88 13.35
C LYS A 39 2.47 1.59 12.63
N GLN A 40 1.85 1.67 11.45
CA GLN A 40 1.48 0.50 10.65
C GLN A 40 2.66 0.10 9.76
N ASP A 41 2.90 -1.21 9.64
CA ASP A 41 3.99 -1.77 8.84
C ASP A 41 3.44 -2.75 7.81
N TRP A 42 3.69 -2.45 6.53
CA TRP A 42 3.26 -3.25 5.39
C TRP A 42 4.43 -3.91 4.65
N SER A 43 5.64 -3.85 5.22
CA SER A 43 6.88 -4.33 4.58
C SER A 43 6.89 -5.82 4.27
N LYS A 44 6.04 -6.59 4.94
CA LYS A 44 5.90 -8.05 4.76
C LYS A 44 4.92 -8.42 3.65
N LEU A 45 4.17 -7.47 3.10
CA LEU A 45 3.22 -7.76 2.04
C LEU A 45 3.92 -7.94 0.69
N PRO A 46 3.42 -8.83 -0.17
CA PRO A 46 3.96 -9.01 -1.52
C PRO A 46 3.98 -7.70 -2.31
N GLY A 47 5.01 -7.54 -3.13
CA GLY A 47 5.15 -6.36 -3.99
C GLY A 47 5.60 -5.10 -3.26
N PHE A 48 5.78 -5.11 -1.93
CA PHE A 48 6.33 -3.99 -1.19
C PHE A 48 7.72 -3.60 -1.71
N ARG A 49 7.96 -2.29 -1.85
CA ARG A 49 9.23 -1.72 -2.32
C ARG A 49 9.90 -0.81 -1.32
N SER A 50 9.13 0.07 -0.70
CA SER A 50 9.69 1.04 0.24
C SER A 50 8.59 1.64 1.10
N ASN A 51 8.99 2.18 2.24
CA ASN A 51 8.17 3.03 3.09
C ASN A 51 8.87 4.38 3.29
N ARG A 52 8.10 5.48 3.28
CA ARG A 52 8.59 6.83 3.58
C ARG A 52 7.74 7.43 4.70
N THR A 53 8.36 7.78 5.82
CA THR A 53 7.67 8.31 7.00
C THR A 53 7.91 9.82 7.14
N TYR A 54 6.83 10.56 7.39
CA TYR A 54 6.81 11.99 7.66
C TYR A 54 5.99 12.26 8.93
N GLY A 55 6.64 12.23 10.08
CA GLY A 55 5.97 12.35 11.37
C GLY A 55 5.02 11.18 11.65
N ASN A 56 3.73 11.47 11.80
CA ASN A 56 2.69 10.47 12.08
C ASN A 56 2.11 9.81 10.82
N VAL A 57 2.51 10.26 9.63
CA VAL A 57 2.04 9.77 8.34
C VAL A 57 3.17 8.98 7.67
N ALA A 58 2.81 7.91 6.99
CA ALA A 58 3.72 7.08 6.22
C ALA A 58 3.11 6.73 4.86
N PHE A 59 3.98 6.60 3.86
CA PHE A 59 3.62 6.17 2.50
C PHE A 59 4.31 4.86 2.19
N SER A 60 3.52 3.81 1.98
CA SER A 60 4.00 2.50 1.52
C SER A 60 3.83 2.35 0.02
N PHE A 61 4.88 1.87 -0.65
CA PHE A 61 4.94 1.76 -2.10
C PHE A 61 5.00 0.28 -2.49
N PHE A 62 4.14 -0.11 -3.42
CA PHE A 62 4.03 -1.47 -3.94
C PHE A 62 4.10 -1.47 -5.46
N THR A 63 4.70 -2.51 -6.03
CA THR A 63 4.69 -2.79 -7.47
C THR A 63 3.92 -4.06 -7.75
N LYS A 64 3.48 -4.23 -9.01
CA LYS A 64 2.95 -5.51 -9.48
C LYS A 64 3.96 -6.64 -9.18
N LEU A 65 3.44 -7.78 -8.73
CA LEU A 65 4.22 -9.02 -8.68
C LEU A 65 4.46 -9.47 -10.12
N GLU A 66 5.74 -9.53 -10.51
CA GLU A 66 6.11 -10.17 -11.77
C GLU A 66 6.03 -11.70 -11.56
N PRO A 67 5.52 -12.47 -12.54
CA PRO A 67 5.48 -13.93 -12.48
C PRO A 67 6.85 -14.60 -12.29
#